data_AF-B1MWI1-F1
#
_entry.id   AF-B1MWI1-F1
#
_cell.length_a   1.000
_cell.length_b   1.000
_cell.length_c   1.000
_cell.angle_alpha   90.00
_cell.angle_beta   90.00
_cell.angle_gamma   90.00
#
_symmetry.space_group_name_H-M   'P 1'
#
loop_
_entity.id
_entity.type
_entity.pdbx_description
1 polymer ?
#
loop_
_entity_poly.entity_id
_entity_poly.type
_entity_poly.pdbx_seq_one_letter_code
_entity_poly.pdbx_strand_id
1 'polypeptide(L)'
;MDTSVQKNDEFAKLSTWNRVSYGLGDFAQNLVFGTVGGFLLFYLTNINGISAGVGATIFLVVRWINVIWDPWVGTVVDKAKVTKTGKYRPFLINFGIPLVILAALLFLPVAKVLGAGTIATTVYATVSYMATALVYSFVNIPYGSLNASLTRDETEIGKLTSTRMMLANIGNLLVYTLFPLFVQLASPNAKLTDTGLFGLKLKLGNYAAPEAAGAWFKVYGVYMIIGAILLFLTYRNTKERVLASEEAAEQVKYTDLFAELKRNKALQILGLFFLVGFTLMFFGNTVWPYFMQYNFGVEGGKSALMASIGLIGSIPGIFLVVFWPRLRATLGKKGFFYTFLGIFVIG
;
A
#
# COMPACT_ATOMS: atom_id res chain seq x y z
N MET A 1 -28.80 -27.56 18.67
CA MET A 1 -27.56 -28.31 18.99
C MET A 1 -27.14 -29.03 17.73
N ASP A 2 -26.18 -28.47 17.00
CA ASP A 2 -25.28 -29.20 16.10
C ASP A 2 -24.12 -28.27 15.75
N THR A 3 -23.35 -27.94 16.78
CA THR A 3 -22.04 -27.34 16.68
C THR A 3 -21.08 -28.41 16.17
N SER A 4 -21.11 -28.66 14.86
CA SER A 4 -19.98 -29.30 14.19
C SER A 4 -18.81 -28.32 14.27
N VAL A 5 -18.06 -28.45 15.36
CA VAL A 5 -16.76 -27.82 15.58
C VAL A 5 -15.94 -28.17 14.34
N GLN A 6 -15.81 -27.21 13.41
CA GLN A 6 -14.81 -27.28 12.35
C GLN A 6 -13.50 -27.60 13.06
N LYS A 7 -12.88 -28.74 12.72
CA LYS A 7 -11.51 -29.05 13.10
C LYS A 7 -10.64 -27.90 12.59
N ASN A 8 -10.49 -26.87 13.41
CA ASN A 8 -9.57 -25.78 13.16
C ASN A 8 -8.19 -26.39 13.36
N ASP A 9 -7.55 -26.75 12.26
CA ASP A 9 -6.13 -27.06 12.25
C ASP A 9 -5.38 -25.74 12.49
N GLU A 10 -5.38 -25.29 13.76
CA GLU A 10 -4.88 -23.98 14.17
C GLU A 10 -3.37 -23.85 13.95
N PHE A 11 -2.65 -24.97 13.89
CA PHE A 11 -1.21 -25.07 13.61
C PHE A 11 -0.92 -25.62 12.22
N ALA A 12 -1.91 -25.57 11.32
CA ALA A 12 -1.76 -26.12 9.98
C ALA A 12 -0.58 -25.48 9.23
N LYS A 13 0.26 -26.34 8.64
CA LYS A 13 1.29 -25.90 7.71
C LYS A 13 0.62 -25.24 6.49
N LEU A 14 1.07 -24.05 6.14
CA LEU A 14 0.52 -23.33 4.99
C LEU A 14 1.20 -23.85 3.72
N SER A 15 0.41 -24.21 2.70
CA SER A 15 0.97 -24.45 1.36
C SER A 15 1.67 -23.18 0.87
N THR A 16 2.76 -23.34 0.12
CA THR A 16 3.47 -22.23 -0.54
C THR A 16 2.49 -21.37 -1.35
N TRP A 17 1.49 -21.99 -1.99
CA TRP A 17 0.48 -21.28 -2.75
C TRP A 17 -0.42 -20.38 -1.91
N ASN A 18 -0.81 -20.83 -0.71
CA ASN A 18 -1.60 -20.01 0.22
C ASN A 18 -0.78 -18.84 0.77
N ARG A 19 0.52 -19.07 1.04
CA ARG A 19 1.44 -18.03 1.51
C ARG A 19 1.67 -16.95 0.45
N VAL A 20 1.94 -17.36 -0.79
CA VAL A 20 2.08 -16.44 -1.93
C VAL A 20 0.78 -15.68 -2.15
N SER A 21 -0.36 -16.38 -2.18
CA SER A 21 -1.66 -15.73 -2.37
C SER A 21 -1.98 -14.70 -1.30
N TYR A 22 -1.64 -14.95 -0.04
CA TYR A 22 -1.75 -13.94 1.01
C TYR A 22 -0.89 -12.71 0.70
N GLY A 23 0.38 -12.90 0.34
CA GLY A 23 1.28 -11.79 -0.01
C GLY A 23 0.90 -11.05 -1.31
N LEU A 24 0.19 -11.69 -2.25
CA LEU A 24 -0.37 -11.01 -3.43
C LEU A 24 -1.40 -9.94 -3.03
N GLY A 25 -2.08 -10.12 -1.90
CA GLY A 25 -2.96 -9.11 -1.33
C GLY A 25 -2.18 -7.87 -0.89
N ASP A 26 -1.06 -8.04 -0.18
CA ASP A 26 -0.19 -6.92 0.22
C ASP A 26 0.39 -6.21 -1.00
N PHE A 27 0.80 -6.97 -2.02
CA PHE A 27 1.23 -6.41 -3.29
C PHE A 27 0.15 -5.51 -3.89
N ALA A 28 -1.09 -6.01 -4.01
CA ALA A 28 -2.20 -5.25 -4.58
C ALA A 28 -2.50 -3.99 -3.76
N GLN A 29 -2.43 -4.10 -2.43
CA GLN A 29 -2.59 -2.96 -1.53
C GLN A 29 -1.48 -1.92 -1.71
N ASN A 30 -0.23 -2.36 -1.92
CA ASN A 30 0.89 -1.45 -2.20
C ASN A 30 0.74 -0.75 -3.55
N LEU A 31 0.12 -1.37 -4.56
CA LEU A 31 -0.20 -0.68 -5.82
C LEU A 31 -1.12 0.54 -5.59
N VAL A 32 -2.05 0.46 -4.64
CA VAL A 32 -2.94 1.58 -4.29
C VAL A 32 -2.22 2.54 -3.35
N PHE A 33 -1.80 2.04 -2.18
CA PHE A 33 -1.22 2.84 -1.11
C PHE A 33 0.08 3.53 -1.53
N GLY A 34 0.99 2.81 -2.19
CA GLY A 34 2.26 3.34 -2.67
C GLY A 34 2.04 4.40 -3.74
N THR A 35 1.14 4.16 -4.70
CA THR A 35 0.90 5.12 -5.79
C THR A 35 0.24 6.38 -5.27
N VAL A 36 -0.76 6.24 -4.39
CA VAL A 36 -1.41 7.38 -3.73
C VAL A 36 -0.43 8.13 -2.84
N GLY A 37 0.35 7.44 -2.00
CA GLY A 37 1.30 8.06 -1.09
C GLY A 37 2.50 8.72 -1.77
N GLY A 38 2.97 8.16 -2.88
CA GLY A 38 4.09 8.69 -3.66
C GLY A 38 3.69 9.77 -4.65
N PHE A 39 2.63 9.53 -5.42
CA PHE A 39 2.40 10.27 -6.66
C PHE A 39 1.12 11.10 -6.72
N LEU A 40 0.15 10.88 -5.82
CA LEU A 40 -1.10 11.63 -5.91
C LEU A 40 -0.86 13.14 -5.73
N LEU A 41 -0.08 13.56 -4.72
CA LEU A 41 0.21 14.99 -4.54
C LEU A 41 0.90 15.58 -5.77
N PHE A 42 1.86 14.86 -6.35
CA PHE A 42 2.53 15.25 -7.59
C PHE A 42 1.56 15.38 -8.77
N TYR A 43 0.63 14.44 -8.92
CA TYR A 43 -0.40 14.50 -9.96
C TYR A 43 -1.33 15.70 -9.76
N LEU A 44 -1.76 15.95 -8.51
CA LEU A 44 -2.62 17.09 -8.20
C LEU A 44 -1.95 18.43 -8.53
N THR A 45 -0.64 18.55 -8.27
CA THR A 45 0.09 19.80 -8.52
C THR A 45 0.47 19.98 -9.98
N ASN A 46 1.11 18.98 -10.58
CA ASN A 46 1.76 19.12 -11.88
C ASN A 46 0.80 18.87 -13.04
N ILE A 47 -0.23 18.03 -12.83
CA ILE A 47 -1.18 17.65 -13.88
C ILE A 47 -2.50 18.39 -13.71
N ASN A 48 -3.06 18.39 -12.50
CA ASN A 48 -4.34 19.07 -12.24
C ASN A 48 -4.20 20.57 -11.97
N GLY A 49 -2.97 21.08 -11.80
CA GLY A 49 -2.70 22.50 -11.56
C GLY A 49 -3.18 23.01 -10.20
N ILE A 50 -3.42 22.13 -9.23
CA ILE A 50 -3.78 22.51 -7.85
C ILE A 50 -2.51 23.00 -7.14
N SER A 51 -2.59 24.07 -6.34
CA SER A 51 -1.42 24.51 -5.58
C SER A 51 -0.99 23.45 -4.55
N ALA A 52 0.32 23.32 -4.32
CA ALA A 52 0.86 22.34 -3.37
C ALA A 52 0.29 22.51 -1.96
N GLY A 53 0.04 23.75 -1.51
CA GLY A 53 -0.58 24.04 -0.22
C GLY A 53 -2.01 23.51 -0.10
N VAL A 54 -2.83 23.67 -1.15
CA VAL A 54 -4.19 23.10 -1.19
C VAL A 54 -4.12 21.58 -1.25
N GLY A 55 -3.26 21.02 -2.10
CA GLY A 55 -3.03 19.56 -2.17
C GLY A 55 -2.63 18.96 -0.82
N ALA A 56 -1.69 19.57 -0.10
CA ALA A 56 -1.29 19.13 1.23
C ALA A 56 -2.44 19.24 2.26
N THR A 57 -3.26 20.28 2.15
CA THR A 57 -4.45 20.47 3.00
C THR A 57 -5.48 19.36 2.77
N ILE A 58 -5.71 18.95 1.52
CA ILE A 58 -6.58 17.81 1.18
C ILE A 58 -6.10 16.54 1.89
N PHE A 59 -4.79 16.27 1.83
CA PHE A 59 -4.19 15.14 2.54
C PHE A 59 -4.42 15.24 4.04
N LEU A 60 -4.15 16.40 4.64
CA LEU A 60 -4.32 16.62 6.08
C LEU A 60 -5.76 16.36 6.55
N VAL A 61 -6.76 16.90 5.82
CA VAL A 61 -8.18 16.72 6.16
C VAL A 61 -8.58 15.25 6.13
N VAL A 62 -8.21 14.52 5.07
CA VAL A 62 -8.54 13.10 4.96
C VAL A 62 -7.83 12.29 6.06
N ARG A 63 -6.60 12.63 6.42
CA ARG A 63 -5.89 11.96 7.52
C ARG A 63 -6.59 12.15 8.87
N TRP A 64 -7.10 13.33 9.17
CA TRP A 64 -7.89 13.57 10.38
C TRP A 64 -9.19 12.77 10.41
N ILE A 65 -9.85 12.62 9.27
CA ILE A 65 -11.04 11.76 9.15
C ILE A 65 -10.66 10.29 9.43
N ASN A 66 -9.53 9.82 8.88
CA ASN A 66 -9.03 8.46 9.09
C ASN A 66 -8.75 8.14 10.57
N VAL A 67 -8.32 9.11 11.38
CA VAL A 67 -8.11 8.91 12.83
C VAL A 67 -9.37 8.38 13.53
N ILE A 68 -10.56 8.78 13.05
CA ILE A 68 -11.85 8.34 13.59
C ILE A 68 -12.38 7.12 12.82
N TRP A 69 -12.22 7.14 11.49
CA TRP A 69 -12.74 6.11 10.61
C TRP A 69 -12.06 4.75 10.80
N ASP A 70 -10.74 4.70 10.92
CA ASP A 70 -10.00 3.44 10.96
C ASP A 70 -10.33 2.61 12.23
N PRO A 71 -10.40 3.19 13.44
CA PRO A 71 -10.90 2.47 14.62
C PRO A 71 -12.35 1.99 14.47
N TRP A 72 -13.21 2.81 13.85
CA TRP A 72 -14.60 2.44 13.62
C TRP A 72 -14.70 1.25 12.67
N VAL A 73 -14.01 1.28 11.53
CA VAL A 73 -13.94 0.15 10.59
C VAL A 73 -13.40 -1.10 11.28
N GLY A 74 -12.36 -0.98 12.12
CA GLY A 74 -11.85 -2.07 12.94
C GLY A 74 -12.94 -2.75 13.74
N THR A 75 -13.77 -1.97 14.46
CA THR A 75 -14.89 -2.54 15.21
C THR A 75 -16.00 -3.14 14.36
N VAL A 76 -16.29 -2.56 13.19
CA VAL A 76 -17.26 -3.12 12.24
C VAL A 76 -16.79 -4.49 11.74
N VAL A 77 -15.52 -4.61 11.42
CA VAL A 77 -14.88 -5.84 10.96
C VAL A 77 -14.82 -6.87 12.09
N ASP A 78 -14.52 -6.45 13.31
CA ASP A 78 -14.51 -7.34 14.47
C ASP A 78 -15.90 -7.87 14.81
N LYS A 79 -16.95 -7.05 14.67
CA LYS A 79 -18.35 -7.46 14.85
C LYS A 79 -18.97 -8.17 13.65
N ALA A 80 -18.28 -8.22 12.52
CA ALA A 80 -18.82 -8.84 11.32
C ALA A 80 -19.08 -10.33 11.57
N LYS A 81 -20.28 -10.79 11.20
CA LYS A 81 -20.66 -12.20 11.31
C LYS A 81 -19.80 -13.05 10.39
N VAL A 82 -19.45 -14.26 10.84
CA VAL A 82 -18.73 -15.21 10.01
C VAL A 82 -19.66 -15.67 8.89
N THR A 83 -19.28 -15.39 7.64
CA THR A 83 -20.06 -15.84 6.47
C THR A 83 -19.56 -17.20 5.98
N LYS A 84 -20.31 -17.86 5.10
CA LYS A 84 -19.89 -19.13 4.46
C LYS A 84 -18.53 -19.04 3.75
N THR A 85 -18.08 -17.84 3.39
CA THR A 85 -16.80 -17.58 2.72
C THR A 85 -15.69 -17.08 3.65
N GLY A 86 -15.96 -16.94 4.95
CA GLY A 86 -15.03 -16.42 5.97
C GLY A 86 -15.56 -15.13 6.63
N LYS A 87 -14.82 -14.61 7.60
CA LYS A 87 -15.12 -13.34 8.28
C LYS A 87 -14.49 -12.16 7.55
N TYR A 88 -13.21 -12.25 7.21
CA TYR A 88 -12.43 -11.14 6.65
C TYR A 88 -12.40 -11.15 5.12
N ARG A 89 -12.43 -12.34 4.51
CA ARG A 89 -12.41 -12.52 3.04
C ARG A 89 -13.52 -11.78 2.27
N PRO A 90 -14.79 -11.74 2.71
CA PRO A 90 -15.85 -11.02 1.99
C PRO A 90 -15.55 -9.53 1.84
N PHE A 91 -14.89 -8.91 2.83
CA PHE A 91 -14.51 -7.50 2.75
C PHE A 91 -13.51 -7.23 1.63
N LEU A 92 -12.55 -8.15 1.42
CA LEU A 92 -11.54 -7.99 0.36
C LEU A 92 -12.15 -7.92 -1.04
N ILE A 93 -13.23 -8.64 -1.32
CA ILE A 93 -13.86 -8.62 -2.64
C ILE A 93 -14.92 -7.53 -2.75
N ASN A 94 -15.78 -7.39 -1.72
CA ASN A 94 -16.88 -6.43 -1.72
C ASN A 94 -16.38 -4.98 -1.69
N PHE A 95 -15.31 -4.70 -0.96
CA PHE A 95 -14.69 -3.38 -0.93
C PHE A 95 -13.46 -3.28 -1.83
N GLY A 96 -12.82 -4.39 -2.21
CA GLY A 96 -11.71 -4.38 -3.17
C GLY A 96 -12.12 -3.97 -4.58
N ILE A 97 -13.29 -4.39 -5.07
CA ILE A 97 -13.78 -3.94 -6.39
C ILE A 97 -14.06 -2.43 -6.40
N PRO A 98 -14.84 -1.87 -5.45
CA PRO A 98 -14.99 -0.42 -5.32
C PRO A 98 -13.66 0.31 -5.15
N LEU A 99 -12.73 -0.24 -4.36
CA LEU A 99 -11.41 0.37 -4.14
C LEU A 99 -10.66 0.54 -5.46
N VAL A 100 -10.58 -0.50 -6.27
CA VAL A 100 -9.87 -0.49 -7.55
C VAL A 100 -10.50 0.51 -8.53
N ILE A 101 -11.83 0.60 -8.55
CA ILE A 101 -12.55 1.57 -9.39
C ILE A 101 -12.29 2.99 -8.93
N LEU A 102 -12.48 3.28 -7.63
CA LEU A 102 -12.27 4.61 -7.06
C LEU A 102 -10.81 5.05 -7.18
N ALA A 103 -9.87 4.13 -6.94
CA ALA A 103 -8.46 4.37 -7.16
C ALA A 103 -8.20 4.75 -8.63
N ALA A 104 -8.67 3.97 -9.61
CA ALA A 104 -8.51 4.32 -11.03
C ALA A 104 -9.05 5.73 -11.35
N LEU A 105 -10.19 6.10 -10.75
CA LEU A 105 -10.81 7.41 -10.93
C LEU A 105 -9.99 8.57 -10.32
N LEU A 106 -9.13 8.34 -9.32
CA LEU A 106 -8.25 9.39 -8.77
C LEU A 106 -7.38 10.05 -9.83
N PHE A 107 -6.92 9.26 -10.81
CA PHE A 107 -6.04 9.71 -11.88
C PHE A 107 -6.80 10.00 -13.17
N LEU A 108 -8.12 10.19 -13.10
CA LEU A 108 -8.91 10.63 -14.25
C LEU A 108 -8.43 12.03 -14.67
N PRO A 109 -8.30 12.33 -15.98
CA PRO A 109 -7.78 13.60 -16.48
C PRO A 109 -8.83 14.73 -16.37
N VAL A 110 -9.36 14.96 -15.17
CA VAL A 110 -10.46 15.89 -14.90
C VAL A 110 -10.11 17.34 -15.21
N ALA A 111 -8.83 17.73 -15.11
CA ALA A 111 -8.38 19.07 -15.44
C ALA A 111 -8.62 19.45 -16.91
N LYS A 112 -8.70 18.46 -17.83
CA LYS A 112 -9.04 18.72 -19.24
C LYS A 112 -10.51 19.06 -19.45
N VAL A 113 -11.38 18.67 -18.51
CA VAL A 113 -12.84 18.84 -18.59
C VAL A 113 -13.31 20.00 -17.71
N LEU A 114 -12.79 20.08 -16.48
CA LEU A 114 -13.19 21.02 -15.44
C LEU A 114 -12.27 22.27 -15.36
N GLY A 115 -11.20 22.29 -16.15
CA GLY A 115 -10.15 23.31 -16.09
C GLY A 115 -9.11 23.01 -14.99
N ALA A 116 -7.84 23.22 -15.32
CA ALA A 116 -6.74 23.08 -14.37
C ALA A 116 -6.80 24.18 -13.29
N GLY A 117 -6.51 23.83 -12.03
CA GLY A 117 -6.49 24.77 -10.91
C GLY A 117 -7.85 25.31 -10.46
N THR A 118 -8.96 24.83 -11.03
CA THR A 118 -10.30 25.31 -10.67
C THR A 118 -10.80 24.70 -9.35
N ILE A 119 -11.78 25.37 -8.74
CA ILE A 119 -12.46 24.86 -7.53
C ILE A 119 -13.10 23.49 -7.82
N ALA A 120 -13.69 23.30 -9.00
CA ALA A 120 -14.31 22.03 -9.39
C ALA A 120 -13.30 20.87 -9.39
N THR A 121 -12.10 21.09 -9.96
CA THR A 121 -11.01 20.11 -9.95
C THR A 121 -10.53 19.81 -8.53
N THR A 122 -10.48 20.82 -7.66
CA THR A 122 -10.09 20.67 -6.24
C THR A 122 -11.13 19.86 -5.45
N VAL A 123 -12.42 20.16 -5.65
CA VAL A 123 -13.52 19.42 -5.01
C VAL A 123 -13.51 17.97 -5.46
N TYR A 124 -13.34 17.71 -6.76
CA TYR A 124 -13.22 16.36 -7.30
C TYR A 124 -12.05 15.59 -6.65
N ALA A 125 -10.85 16.20 -6.61
CA ALA A 125 -9.67 15.59 -5.99
C ALA A 125 -9.91 15.26 -4.51
N THR A 126 -10.55 16.16 -3.78
CA THR A 126 -10.87 15.96 -2.36
C THR A 126 -11.84 14.80 -2.15
N VAL A 127 -12.97 14.80 -2.88
CA VAL A 127 -14.02 13.79 -2.72
C VAL A 127 -13.55 12.42 -3.18
N SER A 128 -12.86 12.34 -4.33
CA SER A 128 -12.33 11.07 -4.84
C SER A 128 -11.25 10.49 -3.93
N TYR A 129 -10.32 11.32 -3.42
CA TYR A 129 -9.30 10.88 -2.47
C TYR A 129 -9.91 10.39 -1.15
N MET A 130 -10.85 11.16 -0.60
CA MET A 130 -11.57 10.77 0.61
C MET A 130 -12.33 9.45 0.40
N ALA A 131 -13.11 9.31 -0.67
CA ALA A 131 -13.84 8.08 -0.97
C ALA A 131 -12.89 6.87 -1.10
N THR A 132 -11.77 7.04 -1.80
CA THR A 132 -10.76 5.98 -1.95
C THR A 132 -10.14 5.61 -0.60
N ALA A 133 -9.79 6.61 0.23
CA ALA A 133 -9.20 6.38 1.55
C ALA A 133 -10.16 5.63 2.49
N LEU A 134 -11.44 6.00 2.51
CA LEU A 134 -12.44 5.36 3.37
C LEU A 134 -12.70 3.91 2.97
N VAL A 135 -12.78 3.62 1.66
CA VAL A 135 -12.94 2.26 1.14
C VAL A 135 -11.65 1.44 1.33
N TYR A 136 -10.48 2.07 1.21
CA TYR A 136 -9.20 1.41 1.46
C TYR A 136 -9.12 0.83 2.88
N SER A 137 -9.61 1.55 3.90
CA SER A 137 -9.64 1.05 5.27
C SER A 137 -10.44 -0.25 5.42
N PHE A 138 -11.55 -0.38 4.68
CA PHE A 138 -12.37 -1.61 4.64
C PHE A 138 -11.70 -2.80 3.95
N VAL A 139 -10.61 -2.59 3.21
CA VAL A 139 -9.80 -3.67 2.62
C VAL A 139 -8.57 -3.95 3.50
N ASN A 140 -7.88 -2.90 3.91
CA ASN A 140 -6.60 -3.00 4.61
C ASN A 140 -6.73 -3.56 6.02
N ILE A 141 -7.73 -3.12 6.78
CA ILE A 141 -7.92 -3.56 8.17
C ILE A 141 -8.25 -5.07 8.22
N PRO A 142 -9.25 -5.59 7.46
CA PRO A 142 -9.46 -7.04 7.36
C PRO A 142 -8.26 -7.81 6.84
N TYR A 143 -7.52 -7.26 5.87
CA TYR A 143 -6.30 -7.89 5.36
C TYR A 143 -5.21 -8.06 6.42
N GLY A 144 -5.02 -7.04 7.27
CA GLY A 144 -4.10 -7.11 8.41
C GLY A 144 -4.54 -8.19 9.40
N SER A 145 -5.83 -8.23 9.73
CA SER A 145 -6.41 -9.23 10.63
C SER A 145 -6.36 -10.66 10.09
N LEU A 146 -6.34 -10.84 8.76
CA LEU A 146 -6.15 -12.16 8.13
C LEU A 146 -4.81 -12.81 8.50
N ASN A 147 -3.75 -12.03 8.75
CA ASN A 147 -2.45 -12.61 9.12
C ASN A 147 -2.56 -13.48 10.37
N ALA A 148 -3.30 -12.99 11.38
CA ALA A 148 -3.47 -13.65 12.67
C ALA A 148 -4.47 -14.82 12.62
N SER A 149 -5.34 -14.87 11.60
CA SER A 149 -6.36 -15.91 11.46
C SER A 149 -5.93 -17.12 10.61
N LEU A 150 -4.75 -17.08 9.98
CA LEU A 150 -4.27 -18.13 9.07
C LEU A 150 -3.60 -19.32 9.76
N THR A 151 -2.79 -19.08 10.80
CA THR A 151 -2.08 -20.13 11.58
C THR A 151 -1.52 -19.55 12.88
N ARG A 152 -1.36 -20.39 13.91
CA ARG A 152 -0.71 -20.07 15.20
C ARG A 152 0.76 -20.51 15.26
N ASP A 153 1.29 -21.19 14.24
CA ASP A 153 2.70 -21.64 14.21
C ASP A 153 3.66 -20.46 13.94
N GLU A 154 4.51 -20.13 14.91
CA GLU A 154 5.51 -19.04 14.80
C GLU A 154 6.42 -19.19 13.55
N THR A 155 6.75 -20.42 13.17
CA THR A 155 7.63 -20.71 12.04
C THR A 155 6.94 -20.38 10.71
N GLU A 156 5.66 -20.76 10.60
CA GLU A 156 4.85 -20.48 9.40
C GLU A 156 4.46 -19.01 9.33
N ILE A 157 4.19 -18.34 10.46
CA ILE A 157 3.99 -16.87 10.51
C ILE A 157 5.25 -16.14 10.04
N GLY A 158 6.44 -16.61 10.45
CA GLY A 158 7.71 -16.04 10.00
C GLY A 158 7.91 -16.15 8.48
N LYS A 159 7.63 -17.33 7.90
CA LYS A 159 7.68 -17.54 6.45
C LYS A 159 6.62 -16.72 5.71
N LEU A 160 5.39 -16.69 6.22
CA LEU A 160 4.28 -15.92 5.66
C LEU A 160 4.62 -14.42 5.62
N THR A 161 5.14 -13.89 6.72
CA THR A 161 5.56 -12.48 6.82
C THR A 161 6.69 -12.17 5.84
N SER A 162 7.66 -13.09 5.68
CA SER A 162 8.78 -12.90 4.74
C SER A 162 8.30 -12.92 3.28
N THR A 163 7.42 -13.86 2.91
CA THR A 163 6.81 -13.89 1.57
C THR A 163 5.96 -12.65 1.31
N ARG A 164 5.16 -12.22 2.30
CA ARG A 164 4.37 -10.99 2.23
C ARG A 164 5.27 -9.79 1.96
N MET A 165 6.32 -9.61 2.75
CA MET A 165 7.22 -8.46 2.61
C MET A 165 8.03 -8.49 1.31
N MET A 166 8.40 -9.66 0.80
CA MET A 166 9.01 -9.77 -0.52
C MET A 166 8.06 -9.26 -1.61
N LEU A 167 6.80 -9.70 -1.59
CA LEU A 167 5.78 -9.26 -2.55
C LEU A 167 5.44 -7.77 -2.38
N ALA A 168 5.40 -7.25 -1.15
CA ALA A 168 5.25 -5.82 -0.89
C ALA A 168 6.38 -4.99 -1.53
N ASN A 169 7.64 -5.43 -1.40
CA ASN A 169 8.78 -4.75 -2.00
C ASN A 169 8.74 -4.81 -3.54
N ILE A 170 8.26 -5.90 -4.13
CA ILE A 170 8.05 -5.96 -5.59
C ILE A 170 6.93 -5.00 -6.00
N GLY A 171 5.85 -4.89 -5.22
CA GLY A 171 4.80 -3.89 -5.42
C GLY A 171 5.34 -2.47 -5.35
N ASN A 172 6.18 -2.16 -4.36
CA ASN A 172 6.85 -0.86 -4.25
C ASN A 172 7.79 -0.58 -5.43
N LEU A 173 8.53 -1.58 -5.93
CA LEU A 173 9.36 -1.41 -7.13
C LEU A 173 8.49 -1.04 -8.34
N LEU A 174 7.37 -1.74 -8.52
CA LEU A 174 6.41 -1.43 -9.60
C LEU A 174 5.90 0.00 -9.49
N VAL A 175 5.57 0.46 -8.28
CA VAL A 175 5.04 1.80 -8.06
C VAL A 175 6.12 2.88 -8.19
N TYR A 176 7.24 2.78 -7.48
CA TYR A 176 8.18 3.90 -7.40
C TYR A 176 9.13 3.98 -8.60
N THR A 177 9.40 2.86 -9.26
CA THR A 177 10.33 2.80 -10.40
C THR A 177 9.59 2.62 -11.72
N LEU A 178 8.76 1.57 -11.84
CA LEU A 178 8.20 1.18 -13.14
C LEU A 178 6.99 2.02 -13.54
N PHE A 179 6.20 2.49 -12.58
CA PHE A 179 5.00 3.26 -12.88
C PHE A 179 5.33 4.62 -13.55
N PRO A 180 6.25 5.46 -13.04
CA PRO A 180 6.71 6.64 -13.78
C PRO A 180 7.27 6.29 -15.16
N LEU A 181 8.01 5.20 -15.30
CA LEU A 181 8.55 4.75 -16.59
C LEU A 181 7.42 4.39 -17.58
N PHE A 182 6.41 3.65 -17.15
CA PHE A 182 5.26 3.30 -17.99
C PHE A 182 4.41 4.53 -18.35
N VAL A 183 4.25 5.48 -17.41
CA VAL A 183 3.57 6.75 -17.72
C VAL A 183 4.37 7.54 -18.75
N GLN A 184 5.69 7.62 -18.64
CA GLN A 184 6.54 8.27 -19.65
C GLN A 184 6.41 7.60 -21.02
N LEU A 185 6.38 6.26 -21.08
CA LEU A 185 6.19 5.51 -22.33
C LEU A 185 4.82 5.75 -22.97
N ALA A 186 3.77 5.91 -22.17
CA ALA A 186 2.42 6.18 -22.65
C ALA A 186 2.13 7.68 -22.89
N SER A 187 3.06 8.57 -22.51
CA SER A 187 2.89 10.02 -22.62
C SER A 187 3.15 10.52 -24.05
N PRO A 188 2.40 11.53 -24.53
CA PRO A 188 2.63 12.15 -25.83
C PRO A 188 3.97 12.91 -25.87
N ASN A 189 4.45 13.23 -27.09
CA ASN A 189 5.73 13.93 -27.34
C ASN A 189 6.96 13.18 -26.82
N ALA A 190 6.96 11.87 -26.98
CA ALA A 190 8.04 11.00 -26.53
C ALA A 190 9.35 11.24 -27.29
N LYS A 191 10.39 11.69 -26.58
CA LYS A 191 11.74 11.86 -27.13
C LYS A 191 12.57 10.62 -26.82
N LEU A 192 13.52 10.29 -27.70
CA LEU A 192 14.44 9.18 -27.45
C LEU A 192 15.34 9.54 -26.27
N THR A 193 15.09 8.92 -25.14
CA THR A 193 15.70 9.26 -23.86
C THR A 193 16.24 7.97 -23.27
N ASP A 194 17.44 8.02 -22.72
CA ASP A 194 17.97 6.89 -21.98
C ASP A 194 17.11 6.69 -20.72
N THR A 195 16.56 5.49 -20.57
CA THR A 195 15.76 5.10 -19.41
C THR A 195 16.63 4.90 -18.17
N GLY A 196 17.95 4.80 -18.36
CA GLY A 196 18.97 4.31 -17.44
C GLY A 196 18.68 2.93 -16.84
N LEU A 197 17.72 2.20 -17.40
CA LEU A 197 17.59 0.77 -17.19
C LEU A 197 18.64 0.07 -18.05
N PHE A 198 19.87 -0.05 -17.52
CA PHE A 198 20.98 -0.72 -18.21
C PHE A 198 21.33 -0.16 -19.61
N GLY A 199 21.18 1.15 -19.80
CA GLY A 199 21.46 1.83 -21.07
C GLY A 199 20.39 1.65 -22.15
N LEU A 200 19.20 1.16 -21.79
CA LEU A 200 18.06 1.06 -22.71
C LEU A 200 17.54 2.46 -23.08
N LYS A 201 17.62 2.83 -24.36
CA LYS A 201 17.02 4.06 -24.88
C LYS A 201 15.61 3.79 -25.35
N LEU A 202 14.62 4.45 -24.75
CA LEU A 202 13.22 4.36 -25.15
C LEU A 202 12.69 5.74 -25.50
N LYS A 203 11.61 5.78 -26.30
CA LYS A 203 10.87 7.03 -26.51
C LYS A 203 10.07 7.33 -25.24
N LEU A 204 10.54 8.28 -24.44
CA LEU A 204 9.93 8.68 -23.18
C LEU A 204 9.38 10.11 -23.30
N GLY A 205 8.09 10.28 -23.00
CA GLY A 205 7.46 11.58 -22.80
C GLY A 205 7.69 12.12 -21.39
N ASN A 206 7.18 13.31 -21.11
CA ASN A 206 7.29 13.92 -19.78
C ASN A 206 6.09 13.55 -18.91
N TYR A 207 6.28 12.68 -17.91
CA TYR A 207 5.21 12.28 -16.99
C TYR A 207 4.75 13.41 -16.05
N ALA A 208 5.53 14.49 -15.93
CA ALA A 208 5.19 15.67 -15.14
C ALA A 208 4.38 16.70 -15.92
N ALA A 209 4.21 16.53 -17.23
CA ALA A 209 3.55 17.51 -18.08
C ALA A 209 2.02 17.26 -18.09
N PRO A 210 1.16 18.31 -18.11
CA PRO A 210 -0.30 18.15 -18.10
C PRO A 210 -0.84 17.26 -19.22
N GLU A 211 -0.14 17.16 -20.34
CA GLU A 211 -0.51 16.31 -21.48
C GLU A 211 -0.49 14.82 -21.11
N ALA A 212 0.35 14.43 -20.13
CA ALA A 212 0.48 13.07 -19.62
C ALA A 212 -0.74 12.58 -18.83
N ALA A 213 -1.72 13.43 -18.51
CA ALA A 213 -2.89 13.04 -17.71
C ALA A 213 -3.61 11.77 -18.24
N GLY A 214 -3.69 11.64 -19.58
CA GLY A 214 -4.27 10.43 -20.20
C GLY A 214 -3.40 9.18 -20.06
N ALA A 215 -2.07 9.35 -20.00
CA ALA A 215 -1.13 8.26 -19.75
C ALA A 215 -1.20 7.77 -18.30
N TRP A 216 -1.26 8.70 -17.34
CA TRP A 216 -1.48 8.40 -15.92
C TRP A 216 -2.72 7.55 -15.70
N PHE A 217 -3.87 7.95 -16.26
CA PHE A 217 -5.11 7.20 -16.15
C PHE A 217 -5.01 5.79 -16.74
N LYS A 218 -4.46 5.65 -17.95
CA LYS A 218 -4.33 4.35 -18.63
C LYS A 218 -3.42 3.39 -17.88
N VAL A 219 -2.23 3.84 -17.49
CA VAL A 219 -1.24 3.02 -16.77
C VAL A 219 -1.78 2.63 -15.40
N TYR A 220 -2.38 3.58 -14.67
CA TYR A 220 -2.96 3.26 -13.38
C TYR A 220 -4.18 2.34 -13.50
N GLY A 221 -5.00 2.49 -14.55
CA GLY A 221 -6.07 1.54 -14.88
C GLY A 221 -5.56 0.11 -15.05
N VAL A 222 -4.42 -0.09 -15.72
CA VAL A 222 -3.78 -1.42 -15.83
C VAL A 222 -3.32 -1.93 -14.46
N TYR A 223 -2.71 -1.09 -13.63
CA TYR A 223 -2.29 -1.45 -12.27
C TYR A 223 -3.49 -1.85 -11.41
N MET A 224 -4.61 -1.16 -11.58
CA MET A 224 -5.88 -1.44 -10.91
C MET A 224 -6.49 -2.77 -11.37
N ILE A 225 -6.46 -3.10 -12.66
CA ILE A 225 -6.88 -4.42 -13.17
C ILE A 225 -6.00 -5.53 -12.58
N ILE A 226 -4.68 -5.33 -12.57
CA ILE A 226 -3.75 -6.28 -11.94
C ILE A 226 -4.08 -6.42 -10.45
N GLY A 227 -4.24 -5.30 -9.74
CA GLY A 227 -4.61 -5.27 -8.32
C GLY A 227 -5.91 -6.03 -8.03
N ALA A 228 -6.94 -5.88 -8.86
CA ALA A 228 -8.20 -6.62 -8.73
C ALA A 228 -7.99 -8.14 -8.89
N ILE A 229 -7.23 -8.57 -9.89
CA ILE A 229 -6.92 -9.99 -10.11
C ILE A 229 -6.18 -10.55 -8.89
N LEU A 230 -5.19 -9.81 -8.37
CA LEU A 230 -4.40 -10.23 -7.21
C LEU A 230 -5.22 -10.27 -5.92
N LEU A 231 -6.11 -9.30 -5.68
CA LEU A 231 -7.05 -9.32 -4.57
C LEU A 231 -8.02 -10.51 -4.69
N PHE A 232 -8.50 -10.81 -5.91
CA PHE A 232 -9.35 -11.97 -6.15
C PHE A 232 -8.62 -13.30 -5.89
N LEU A 233 -7.35 -13.43 -6.32
CA LEU A 233 -6.53 -14.60 -6.02
C LEU A 233 -6.29 -14.76 -4.52
N THR A 234 -6.07 -13.65 -3.81
CA THR A 234 -5.96 -13.61 -2.35
C THR A 234 -7.26 -14.11 -1.72
N TYR A 235 -8.40 -13.55 -2.12
CA TYR A 235 -9.71 -13.97 -1.67
C TYR A 235 -9.93 -15.47 -1.90
N ARG A 236 -9.65 -15.99 -3.10
CA ARG A 236 -9.92 -17.39 -3.46
C ARG A 236 -9.07 -18.38 -2.67
N ASN A 237 -7.80 -18.07 -2.43
CA ASN A 237 -6.81 -19.04 -1.94
C ASN A 237 -6.50 -18.91 -0.43
N THR A 238 -6.83 -17.77 0.19
CA THR A 238 -6.77 -17.65 1.65
C THR A 238 -7.92 -18.42 2.29
N LYS A 239 -7.64 -19.17 3.35
CA LYS A 239 -8.65 -19.87 4.17
C LYS A 239 -8.41 -19.52 5.62
N GLU A 240 -9.39 -18.87 6.22
CA GLU A 240 -9.38 -18.52 7.64
C GLU A 240 -9.51 -19.80 8.47
N ARG A 241 -8.65 -19.98 9.47
CA ARG A 241 -8.57 -21.19 10.32
C ARG A 241 -8.69 -20.88 11.81
N VAL A 242 -8.36 -19.66 12.22
CA VAL A 242 -8.38 -19.21 13.61
C VAL A 242 -9.32 -18.01 13.68
N LEU A 243 -10.50 -18.21 14.22
CA LEU A 243 -11.50 -17.16 14.41
C LEU A 243 -11.78 -16.98 15.90
N ALA A 244 -11.97 -15.73 16.33
CA ALA A 244 -12.47 -15.44 17.67
C ALA A 244 -13.93 -15.92 17.79
N SER A 245 -14.34 -16.31 19.00
CA SER A 245 -15.73 -16.68 19.27
C SER A 245 -16.68 -15.48 19.04
N GLU A 246 -17.91 -15.76 18.61
CA GLU A 246 -18.90 -14.71 18.33
C GLU A 246 -19.23 -13.85 19.57
N GLU A 247 -19.24 -14.46 20.76
CA GLU A 247 -19.45 -13.76 22.03
C GLU A 247 -18.35 -12.75 22.36
N ALA A 248 -17.08 -13.08 22.07
CA ALA A 248 -15.96 -12.17 22.27
C ALA A 248 -15.99 -11.00 21.27
N ALA A 249 -16.57 -11.20 20.08
CA ALA A 249 -16.68 -10.21 19.03
C ALA A 249 -17.79 -9.18 19.30
N GLU A 250 -18.93 -9.58 19.87
CA GLU A 250 -20.05 -8.67 20.17
C GLU A 250 -19.71 -7.64 21.25
N GLN A 251 -18.86 -8.00 22.21
CA GLN A 251 -18.49 -7.14 23.34
C GLN A 251 -17.51 -6.03 22.97
N VAL A 252 -16.81 -6.13 21.83
CA VAL A 252 -15.78 -5.15 21.43
C VAL A 252 -16.40 -3.78 21.17
N LYS A 253 -15.88 -2.73 21.81
CA LYS A 253 -16.23 -1.33 21.51
C LYS A 253 -15.01 -0.58 21.00
N TYR A 254 -15.24 0.44 20.18
CA TYR A 254 -14.13 1.23 19.62
C TYR A 254 -13.41 2.04 20.71
N THR A 255 -14.12 2.34 21.80
CA THR A 255 -13.58 2.99 22.99
C THR A 255 -12.56 2.12 23.72
N ASP A 256 -12.64 0.79 23.56
CA ASP A 256 -11.75 -0.15 24.24
C ASP A 256 -10.33 -0.03 23.67
N LEU A 257 -10.19 0.28 22.37
CA LEU A 257 -8.90 0.56 21.73
C LEU A 257 -8.17 1.73 22.42
N PHE A 258 -8.89 2.81 22.74
CA PHE A 258 -8.30 3.97 23.42
C PHE A 258 -7.94 3.68 24.88
N ALA A 259 -8.80 2.93 25.58
CA ALA A 259 -8.53 2.50 26.95
C ALA A 259 -7.31 1.57 27.00
N GLU A 260 -7.21 0.65 26.05
CA GLU A 260 -6.11 -0.31 25.95
C GLU A 260 -4.79 0.36 25.54
N LEU A 261 -4.84 1.30 24.59
CA LEU A 261 -3.69 2.15 24.26
C LEU A 261 -3.21 2.93 25.49
N LYS A 262 -4.11 3.45 26.33
CA LYS A 262 -3.73 4.18 27.55
C LYS A 262 -3.17 3.26 28.65
N ARG A 263 -3.68 2.03 28.77
CA ARG A 263 -3.27 1.07 29.82
C ARG A 263 -1.98 0.33 29.47
N ASN A 264 -1.77 0.01 28.19
CA ASN A 264 -0.70 -0.87 27.75
C ASN A 264 0.55 -0.09 27.30
N LYS A 265 1.53 0.04 28.21
CA LYS A 265 2.81 0.72 27.93
C LYS A 265 3.57 0.11 26.75
N ALA A 266 3.50 -1.21 26.54
CA ALA A 266 4.17 -1.84 25.41
C ALA A 266 3.52 -1.43 24.08
N LEU A 267 2.19 -1.34 24.05
CA LEU A 267 1.44 -0.84 22.89
C LEU A 267 1.75 0.64 22.60
N GLN A 268 1.93 1.46 23.64
CA GLN A 268 2.32 2.87 23.47
C GLN A 268 3.71 3.01 22.83
N ILE A 269 4.70 2.26 23.34
CA ILE A 269 6.07 2.29 22.81
C ILE A 269 6.08 1.82 21.35
N LEU A 270 5.37 0.72 21.06
CA LEU A 270 5.27 0.18 19.71
C LEU A 270 4.53 1.15 18.77
N GLY A 271 3.45 1.77 19.26
CA GLY A 271 2.69 2.78 18.52
C GLY A 271 3.53 4.01 18.20
N LEU A 272 4.31 4.52 19.16
CA LEU A 272 5.23 5.63 18.94
C LEU A 272 6.33 5.27 17.94
N PHE A 273 6.90 4.07 18.05
CA PHE A 273 7.89 3.57 17.10
C PHE A 273 7.34 3.54 15.66
N PHE A 274 6.13 2.99 15.47
CA PHE A 274 5.49 2.97 14.16
C PHE A 274 5.12 4.37 13.68
N LEU A 275 4.64 5.27 14.55
CA LEU A 275 4.35 6.65 14.20
C LEU A 275 5.58 7.33 13.59
N VAL A 276 6.71 7.30 14.30
CA VAL A 276 7.97 7.89 13.82
C VAL A 276 8.45 7.23 12.54
N GLY A 277 8.45 5.90 12.48
CA GLY A 277 8.90 5.15 11.30
C GLY A 277 8.06 5.45 10.06
N PHE A 278 6.73 5.46 10.18
CA PHE A 278 5.83 5.80 9.08
C PHE A 278 5.94 7.27 8.68
N THR A 279 6.12 8.21 9.62
CA THR A 279 6.33 9.62 9.30
C THR A 279 7.58 9.81 8.43
N LEU A 280 8.71 9.21 8.81
CA LEU A 280 9.95 9.27 8.02
C LEU A 280 9.77 8.63 6.64
N MET A 281 9.10 7.47 6.59
CA MET A 281 8.84 6.75 5.33
C MET A 281 7.94 7.56 4.38
N PHE A 282 6.86 8.16 4.88
CA PHE A 282 5.96 9.00 4.07
C PHE A 282 6.65 10.25 3.57
N PHE A 283 7.45 10.91 4.43
CA PHE A 283 8.24 12.05 4.01
C PHE A 283 9.17 11.68 2.85
N GLY A 284 9.92 10.59 2.97
CA GLY A 284 10.76 10.07 1.89
C GLY A 284 9.96 9.77 0.61
N ASN A 285 8.88 8.99 0.72
CA ASN A 285 8.08 8.56 -0.43
C ASN A 285 7.40 9.72 -1.18
N THR A 286 6.97 10.76 -0.46
CA THR A 286 6.31 11.94 -1.07
C THR A 286 7.33 12.92 -1.65
N VAL A 287 8.47 13.15 -0.99
CA VAL A 287 9.51 14.06 -1.49
C VAL A 287 10.25 13.47 -2.68
N TRP A 288 10.41 12.14 -2.73
CA TRP A 288 11.21 11.46 -3.74
C TRP A 288 10.83 11.78 -5.19
N PRO A 289 9.55 11.71 -5.62
CA PRO A 289 9.18 12.06 -6.99
C PRO A 289 9.46 13.51 -7.36
N TYR A 290 9.30 14.44 -6.42
CA TYR A 290 9.65 15.85 -6.61
C TYR A 290 11.16 16.02 -6.76
N PHE A 291 11.94 15.43 -5.85
CA PHE A 291 13.39 15.48 -5.89
C PHE A 291 13.93 14.92 -7.21
N MET A 292 13.42 13.78 -7.65
CA MET A 292 13.77 13.17 -8.93
C MET A 292 13.40 14.06 -10.12
N GLN A 293 12.20 14.65 -10.15
CA GLN A 293 11.78 15.51 -11.26
C GLN A 293 12.63 16.78 -11.36
N TYR A 294 12.85 17.51 -10.25
CA TYR A 294 13.52 18.81 -10.28
C TYR A 294 15.05 18.70 -10.35
N ASN A 295 15.66 17.66 -9.78
CA ASN A 295 17.12 17.54 -9.76
C ASN A 295 17.66 16.62 -10.87
N PHE A 296 16.89 15.61 -11.28
CA PHE A 296 17.34 14.57 -12.23
C PHE A 296 16.48 14.48 -13.51
N GLY A 297 15.29 15.08 -13.54
CA GLY A 297 14.37 15.09 -14.67
C GLY A 297 14.83 15.98 -15.85
N VAL A 298 13.90 16.31 -16.73
CA VAL A 298 14.12 16.94 -18.07
C VAL A 298 15.05 18.16 -18.04
N GLU A 299 15.09 18.94 -16.95
CA GLU A 299 15.98 20.11 -16.81
C GLU A 299 17.44 19.73 -16.42
N GLY A 300 17.65 18.60 -15.75
CA GLY A 300 18.97 18.16 -15.28
C GLY A 300 19.75 17.29 -16.29
N GLY A 301 19.16 16.94 -17.44
CA GLY A 301 19.80 16.14 -18.49
C GLY A 301 20.19 14.70 -18.09
N LYS A 302 19.78 14.24 -16.90
CA LYS A 302 20.14 12.93 -16.31
C LYS A 302 18.92 12.04 -16.02
N SER A 303 17.87 12.16 -16.84
CA SER A 303 16.64 11.36 -16.71
C SER A 303 16.89 9.86 -16.68
N ALA A 304 18.00 9.41 -17.28
CA ALA A 304 18.49 8.04 -17.21
C ALA A 304 18.63 7.54 -15.77
N LEU A 305 19.21 8.34 -14.88
CA LEU A 305 19.54 7.88 -13.52
C LEU A 305 18.30 7.62 -12.66
N MET A 306 17.13 8.17 -13.00
CA MET A 306 15.93 8.06 -12.16
C MET A 306 15.49 6.60 -11.97
N ALA A 307 15.43 5.80 -13.05
CA ALA A 307 15.04 4.40 -12.94
C ALA A 307 16.16 3.54 -12.32
N SER A 308 17.43 3.83 -12.63
CA SER A 308 18.57 3.12 -12.05
C SER A 308 18.65 3.31 -10.54
N ILE A 309 18.47 4.54 -10.06
CA ILE A 309 18.51 4.86 -8.62
C ILE A 309 17.36 4.15 -7.89
N GLY A 310 16.15 4.15 -8.47
CA GLY A 310 15.01 3.42 -7.92
C GLY A 310 15.25 1.91 -7.79
N LEU A 311 15.90 1.31 -8.79
CA LEU A 311 16.26 -0.11 -8.78
C LEU A 311 17.37 -0.43 -7.78
N ILE A 312 18.40 0.41 -7.68
CA ILE A 312 19.50 0.22 -6.71
C ILE A 312 18.95 0.23 -5.28
N GLY A 313 17.97 1.09 -4.97
CA GLY A 313 17.32 1.11 -3.67
C GLY A 313 16.39 -0.08 -3.40
N SER A 314 15.65 -0.53 -4.42
CA SER A 314 14.59 -1.54 -4.25
C SER A 314 15.09 -2.98 -4.33
N ILE A 315 16.10 -3.27 -5.15
CA ILE A 315 16.63 -4.63 -5.38
C ILE A 315 17.18 -5.24 -4.07
N PRO A 316 18.06 -4.58 -3.30
CA PRO A 316 18.51 -5.10 -2.02
C PRO A 316 17.33 -5.32 -1.06
N GLY A 317 16.33 -4.43 -1.05
CA GLY A 317 15.12 -4.59 -0.24
C GLY A 317 14.36 -5.88 -0.55
N ILE A 318 14.23 -6.26 -1.83
CA ILE A 318 13.55 -7.51 -2.24
C ILE A 318 14.39 -8.74 -1.83
N PHE A 319 15.70 -8.71 -2.09
CA PHE A 319 16.57 -9.87 -1.84
C PHE A 319 16.89 -10.08 -0.36
N LEU A 320 17.18 -9.02 0.40
CA LEU A 320 17.56 -9.09 1.82
C LEU A 320 16.42 -9.65 2.69
N VAL A 321 15.16 -9.40 2.33
CA VAL A 321 13.99 -9.94 3.03
C VAL A 321 13.97 -11.47 3.04
N VAL A 322 14.44 -12.12 1.97
CA VAL A 322 14.51 -13.58 1.88
C VAL A 322 15.48 -14.16 2.91
N PHE A 323 16.48 -13.39 3.33
CA PHE A 323 17.47 -13.82 4.32
C PHE A 323 17.05 -13.54 5.77
N TRP A 324 16.00 -12.76 6.01
CA TRP A 324 15.56 -12.42 7.38
C TRP A 324 15.25 -13.62 8.28
N PRO A 325 14.59 -14.70 7.82
CA PRO A 325 14.39 -15.88 8.66
C PRO A 325 15.71 -16.51 9.12
N ARG A 326 16.71 -16.55 8.24
CA ARG A 326 18.05 -17.08 8.55
C ARG A 326 18.78 -16.15 9.51
N LEU A 327 18.77 -14.85 9.23
CA LEU A 327 19.43 -13.85 10.07
C LEU A 327 18.80 -13.77 11.47
N ARG A 328 17.47 -13.94 11.57
CA ARG A 328 16.74 -14.01 12.85
C ARG A 328 17.08 -15.27 13.63
N ALA A 329 17.30 -16.40 12.94
CA ALA A 329 17.72 -17.64 13.58
C ALA A 329 19.14 -17.55 14.16
N THR A 330 20.04 -16.79 13.53
CA THR A 330 21.42 -16.62 14.02
C THR A 330 21.57 -15.52 15.09
N LEU A 331 20.91 -14.37 14.92
CA LEU A 331 21.04 -13.20 15.80
C LEU A 331 20.02 -13.18 16.97
N GLY A 332 19.01 -14.06 16.93
CA GLY A 332 17.88 -14.03 17.86
C GLY A 332 16.96 -12.81 17.65
N LYS A 333 15.79 -12.80 18.34
CA LYS A 333 14.77 -11.74 18.17
C LYS A 333 15.29 -10.34 18.54
N LYS A 334 16.04 -10.20 19.66
CA LYS A 334 16.57 -8.90 20.13
C LYS A 334 17.77 -8.41 19.30
N GLY A 335 18.73 -9.30 19.00
CA GLY A 335 19.91 -8.95 18.21
C GLY A 335 19.55 -8.52 16.79
N PHE A 336 18.58 -9.20 16.17
CA PHE A 336 18.05 -8.81 14.87
C PHE A 336 17.47 -7.38 14.89
N PHE A 337 16.67 -7.05 15.92
CA PHE A 337 16.07 -5.72 16.06
C PHE A 337 17.12 -4.61 16.26
N TYR A 338 18.11 -4.82 17.15
CA TYR A 338 19.18 -3.83 17.37
C TYR A 338 20.08 -3.64 16.15
N THR A 339 20.35 -4.71 15.40
CA THR A 339 21.14 -4.61 14.17
C THR A 339 20.42 -3.75 13.13
N PHE A 340 19.11 -3.95 12.96
CA PHE A 340 18.29 -3.13 12.06
C PHE A 340 18.24 -1.66 12.47
N LEU A 341 18.04 -1.39 13.76
CA LEU A 341 18.08 -0.03 14.30
C LEU A 341 19.46 0.62 14.11
N GLY A 342 20.54 -0.14 14.33
CA GLY A 342 21.90 0.33 14.12
C GLY A 342 22.15 0.73 12.67
N ILE A 343 21.73 -0.10 11.71
CA ILE A 343 21.80 0.23 10.28
C ILE A 343 21.02 1.52 10.00
N PHE A 344 19.79 1.63 10.52
CA PHE A 344 18.95 2.81 10.28
C PHE A 344 19.53 4.12 10.87
N VAL A 345 20.26 4.03 11.99
CA VAL A 345 20.93 5.19 12.61
C VAL A 345 22.22 5.57 11.90
N ILE A 346 22.98 4.59 11.40
CA ILE A 346 24.24 4.82 10.69
C ILE A 346 24.00 5.33 9.26
N GLY A 347 22.90 4.90 8.63
CA GLY A 347 22.53 5.24 7.25
C GLY A 347 22.79 4.09 6.30
#